data_AF-A0A161MN79-F1
#
_entry.id   AF-A0A161MN79-F1
#
_cell.length_a   1.000
_cell.length_b   1.000
_cell.length_c   1.000
_cell.angle_alpha   90.00
_cell.angle_beta   90.00
_cell.angle_gamma   90.00
#
_symmetry.space_group_name_H-M   'P 1'
#
loop_
_entity.id
_entity.type
_entity.pdbx_description
1 polymer ?
#
loop_
_entity_poly.entity_id
_entity_poly.type
_entity_poly.pdbx_seq_one_letter_code
_entity_poly.pdbx_strand_id
1 'polypeptide(L)'
;AEVALTQVDSLAGQQGMRLAGYYTANETLDDMSIEKPATKIADKIAETYSSAHLVVVDNRRLSLTMEDAALKVMHSVEGKWKVMDPEEYSVERECMDTTAVLLHGHADKGLIDFDNHLDDISNDWTNPHINKAIDSILQQIRNLK
;
A
#
# COMPACT_ATOMS: atom_id res chain seq x y z
N ALA A 1 -8.79 -13.90 1.28
CA ALA A 1 -7.50 -13.55 1.93
C ALA A 1 -6.43 -14.64 1.80
N GLU A 2 -6.65 -15.86 2.30
CA GLU A 2 -5.60 -16.91 2.29
C GLU A 2 -5.10 -17.28 0.88
N VAL A 3 -6.03 -17.50 -0.07
CA VAL A 3 -5.68 -17.75 -1.48
C VAL A 3 -4.87 -16.60 -2.09
N ALA A 4 -5.29 -15.35 -1.82
CA ALA A 4 -4.58 -14.16 -2.30
C ALA A 4 -3.15 -14.11 -1.75
N LEU A 5 -2.98 -14.33 -0.44
CA LEU A 5 -1.67 -14.34 0.20
C LEU A 5 -0.74 -15.39 -0.42
N THR A 6 -1.22 -16.61 -0.65
CA THR A 6 -0.43 -17.66 -1.30
C THR A 6 -0.04 -17.32 -2.73
N GLN A 7 -0.96 -16.76 -3.53
CA GLN A 7 -0.66 -16.39 -4.91
C GLN A 7 0.35 -15.24 -5.00
N VAL A 8 0.17 -14.19 -4.19
CA VAL A 8 1.09 -13.05 -4.16
C VAL A 8 2.47 -13.49 -3.66
N ASP A 9 2.55 -14.33 -2.63
CA ASP A 9 3.82 -14.85 -2.11
C ASP A 9 4.57 -15.69 -3.16
N SER A 10 3.84 -16.56 -3.89
CA SER A 10 4.44 -17.35 -4.98
C SER A 10 4.96 -16.46 -6.11
N LEU A 11 4.19 -15.46 -6.54
CA LEU A 11 4.61 -14.52 -7.59
C LEU A 11 5.82 -13.71 -7.14
N ALA A 12 5.80 -13.16 -5.93
CA ALA A 12 6.90 -12.40 -5.36
C ALA A 12 8.19 -13.25 -5.33
N GLY A 13 8.10 -14.50 -4.86
CA GLY A 13 9.23 -15.43 -4.82
C GLY A 13 9.84 -15.72 -6.20
N GLN A 14 9.01 -15.88 -7.24
CA GLN A 14 9.48 -16.05 -8.62
C GLN A 14 10.26 -14.83 -9.15
N GLN A 15 9.96 -13.64 -8.63
CA GLN A 15 10.60 -12.38 -8.99
C GLN A 15 11.76 -12.01 -8.04
N GLY A 16 12.14 -12.90 -7.11
CA GLY A 16 13.17 -12.62 -6.10
C GLY A 16 12.76 -11.56 -5.07
N MET A 17 11.46 -11.30 -4.97
CA MET A 17 10.85 -10.39 -4.00
C MET A 17 10.25 -11.17 -2.83
N ARG A 18 9.85 -10.45 -1.79
CA ARG A 18 9.10 -11.00 -0.67
C ARG A 18 8.06 -10.00 -0.19
N LEU A 19 7.04 -10.51 0.49
CA LEU A 19 6.08 -9.66 1.18
C LEU A 19 6.76 -8.87 2.30
N ALA A 20 6.69 -7.54 2.22
CA ALA A 20 7.35 -6.61 3.13
C ALA A 20 6.41 -5.95 4.14
N GLY A 21 5.11 -6.24 4.07
CA GLY A 21 4.12 -5.63 4.93
C GLY A 21 2.69 -5.83 4.44
N TYR A 22 1.75 -5.24 5.17
CA TYR A 22 0.32 -5.22 4.87
C TYR A 22 -0.22 -3.82 5.13
N TYR A 23 -1.17 -3.37 4.31
CA TYR A 23 -1.87 -2.11 4.54
C TYR A 23 -3.38 -2.32 4.66
N THR A 24 -4.05 -1.41 5.36
CA THR A 24 -5.51 -1.37 5.51
C THR A 24 -6.02 0.06 5.48
N ALA A 25 -7.26 0.24 5.08
CA ALA A 25 -7.99 1.50 5.17
C ALA A 25 -9.37 1.21 5.77
N ASN A 26 -9.74 1.92 6.82
CA ASN A 26 -11.03 1.70 7.47
C ASN A 26 -12.15 2.40 6.69
N GLU A 27 -13.40 1.96 6.84
CA GLU A 27 -14.54 2.54 6.13
C GLU A 27 -14.83 3.99 6.59
N THR A 28 -14.69 4.23 7.90
CA THR A 28 -14.92 5.55 8.49
C THR A 28 -13.69 6.44 8.32
N LEU A 29 -13.88 7.70 7.91
CA LEU A 29 -12.78 8.61 7.61
C LEU A 29 -11.83 8.85 8.79
N ASP A 30 -12.36 9.02 10.00
CA ASP A 30 -11.58 9.31 11.21
C ASP A 30 -11.16 8.07 12.02
N ASP A 31 -11.48 6.87 11.53
CA ASP A 31 -11.11 5.63 12.20
C ASP A 31 -9.70 5.19 11.78
N MET A 32 -8.74 5.34 12.70
CA MET A 32 -7.37 4.87 12.56
C MET A 32 -7.06 3.66 13.44
N SER A 33 -8.09 2.96 13.90
CA SER A 33 -7.98 1.75 14.69
C SER A 33 -7.53 0.56 13.83
N ILE A 34 -7.06 -0.50 14.48
CA ILE A 34 -6.59 -1.70 13.80
C ILE A 34 -7.35 -2.87 14.34
N GLU A 35 -7.95 -3.60 13.41
CA GLU A 35 -8.72 -4.77 13.73
C GLU A 35 -7.86 -6.04 13.74
N LYS A 36 -8.34 -7.04 14.49
CA LYS A 36 -7.68 -8.34 14.63
C LYS A 36 -7.42 -9.06 13.29
N PRO A 37 -8.27 -8.97 12.24
CA PRO A 37 -7.94 -9.55 10.94
C PRO A 37 -6.68 -8.96 10.31
N ALA A 38 -6.51 -7.64 10.36
CA ALA A 38 -5.34 -6.95 9.81
C ALA A 38 -4.05 -7.38 10.52
N THR A 39 -4.06 -7.47 11.86
CA THR A 39 -2.88 -7.92 12.61
C THR A 39 -2.51 -9.36 12.28
N LYS A 40 -3.49 -10.27 12.10
CA LYS A 40 -3.20 -11.67 11.74
C LYS A 40 -2.49 -11.80 10.39
N ILE A 41 -2.87 -10.99 9.40
CA ILE A 41 -2.22 -10.99 8.08
C ILE A 41 -0.79 -10.45 8.23
N ALA A 42 -0.63 -9.33 8.92
CA ALA A 42 0.68 -8.74 9.18
C ALA A 42 1.59 -9.69 9.98
N ASP A 43 1.07 -10.39 10.99
CA ASP A 43 1.79 -11.41 11.77
C ASP A 43 2.26 -12.54 10.84
N LYS A 44 1.41 -13.01 9.93
CA LYS A 44 1.76 -14.07 8.98
C LYS A 44 2.90 -13.66 8.05
N ILE A 45 2.91 -12.40 7.61
CA ILE A 45 4.01 -11.85 6.82
C ILE A 45 5.28 -11.72 7.68
N ALA A 46 5.14 -11.27 8.93
CA ALA A 46 6.24 -11.10 9.87
C ALA A 46 6.95 -12.41 10.26
N GLU A 47 6.25 -13.55 10.23
CA GLU A 47 6.85 -14.89 10.38
C GLU A 47 7.93 -15.18 9.32
N THR A 48 7.74 -14.67 8.10
CA THR A 48 8.68 -14.87 6.98
C THR A 48 9.65 -13.70 6.85
N TYR A 49 9.21 -12.50 7.24
CA TYR A 49 10.03 -11.30 7.22
C TYR A 49 9.82 -10.42 8.47
N SER A 50 10.74 -10.54 9.43
CA SER A 50 10.64 -9.88 10.74
C SER A 50 10.59 -8.35 10.72
N SER A 51 11.02 -7.71 9.63
CA SER A 51 10.95 -6.24 9.45
C SER A 51 9.74 -5.82 8.61
N ALA A 52 8.69 -6.63 8.60
CA ALA A 52 7.42 -6.29 7.98
C ALA A 52 6.74 -5.12 8.70
N HIS A 53 6.03 -4.29 7.93
CA HIS A 53 5.27 -3.16 8.45
C HIS A 53 3.77 -3.35 8.28
N LEU A 54 2.99 -2.84 9.24
CA LEU A 54 1.55 -2.71 9.14
C LEU A 54 1.22 -1.23 8.95
N VAL A 55 0.50 -0.90 7.89
CA VAL A 55 0.19 0.49 7.54
C VAL A 55 -1.32 0.71 7.54
N VAL A 56 -1.78 1.76 8.20
CA VAL A 56 -3.17 2.22 8.11
C VAL A 56 -3.20 3.51 7.29
N VAL A 57 -4.04 3.54 6.26
CA VAL A 57 -4.26 4.75 5.45
C VAL A 57 -5.13 5.72 6.24
N ASP A 58 -4.65 6.96 6.37
CA ASP A 58 -5.42 8.07 6.95
C ASP A 58 -6.32 8.71 5.89
N ASN A 59 -7.55 8.25 5.84
CA ASN A 59 -8.54 8.70 4.86
C ASN A 59 -8.84 10.20 4.93
N ARG A 60 -8.60 10.87 6.05
CA ARG A 60 -8.79 12.34 6.18
C ARG A 60 -7.68 13.13 5.52
N ARG A 61 -6.50 12.52 5.37
CA ARG A 61 -5.32 13.15 4.78
C ARG A 61 -5.15 12.81 3.30
N LEU A 62 -5.86 11.80 2.80
CA LEU A 62 -5.94 11.52 1.37
C LEU A 62 -6.71 12.65 0.69
N SER A 63 -6.00 13.48 -0.08
CA SER A 63 -6.57 14.67 -0.71
C SER A 63 -5.99 14.89 -2.11
N LEU A 64 -6.64 15.76 -2.89
CA LEU A 64 -6.14 16.14 -4.21
C LEU A 64 -4.82 16.94 -4.16
N THR A 65 -4.44 17.47 -3.00
CA THR A 65 -3.18 18.23 -2.83
C THR A 65 -2.05 17.39 -2.25
N MET A 66 -2.36 16.31 -1.54
CA MET A 66 -1.40 15.45 -0.83
C MET A 66 -0.31 16.27 -0.13
N GLU A 67 -0.72 17.09 0.84
CA GLU A 67 0.22 17.94 1.60
C GLU A 67 1.18 17.10 2.44
N ASP A 68 0.70 15.98 2.98
CA ASP A 68 1.46 15.05 3.79
C ASP A 68 1.19 13.60 3.40
N ALA A 69 2.04 12.70 3.88
CA ALA A 69 1.78 11.26 3.80
C ALA A 69 0.52 10.91 4.60
N ALA A 70 -0.47 10.32 3.92
CA ALA A 70 -1.72 9.84 4.49
C ALA A 70 -1.55 8.45 5.13
N LEU A 71 -0.51 8.25 5.94
CA LEU A 71 -0.11 6.93 6.46
C LEU A 71 0.15 6.97 7.97
N LYS A 72 -0.31 5.94 8.66
CA LYS A 72 0.12 5.55 10.02
C LYS A 72 0.88 4.25 9.91
N VAL A 73 2.20 4.31 10.10
CA VAL A 73 3.11 3.16 9.95
C VAL A 73 3.37 2.50 11.29
N MET A 74 3.43 1.17 11.28
CA MET A 74 3.68 0.37 12.47
C MET A 74 4.70 -0.73 12.23
N HIS A 75 5.46 -1.04 13.27
CA HIS A 75 6.41 -2.15 13.30
C HIS A 75 6.06 -3.15 14.41
N SER A 76 6.57 -4.37 14.31
CA SER A 76 6.41 -5.39 15.34
C SER A 76 7.53 -5.27 16.39
N VAL A 77 7.15 -5.05 17.65
CA VAL A 77 8.05 -5.04 18.80
C VAL A 77 7.57 -6.10 19.78
N GLU A 78 8.35 -7.16 19.94
CA GLU A 78 8.04 -8.31 20.82
C GLU A 78 6.66 -8.94 20.50
N GLY A 79 6.36 -9.07 19.20
CA GLY A 79 5.09 -9.65 18.73
C GLY A 79 3.88 -8.73 18.88
N LYS A 80 4.08 -7.43 19.13
CA LYS A 80 3.02 -6.42 19.18
C LYS A 80 3.28 -5.32 18.16
N TRP A 81 2.26 -4.98 17.38
CA TRP A 81 2.31 -3.85 16.46
C TRP A 81 2.28 -2.53 17.24
N LYS A 82 3.34 -1.71 17.08
CA LYS A 82 3.46 -0.37 17.67
C LYS A 82 3.60 0.67 16.58
N VAL A 83 3.05 1.86 16.82
CA VAL A 83 3.18 3.00 15.90
C VAL A 83 4.63 3.44 15.88
N MET A 84 5.17 3.64 14.68
CA MET A 84 6.50 4.20 14.48
C MET A 84 6.47 5.72 14.62
N ASP A 85 7.58 6.28 15.08
CA ASP A 85 7.76 7.72 15.03
C ASP A 85 7.84 8.18 13.56
N PRO A 86 7.16 9.27 13.16
CA PRO A 86 7.33 9.86 11.83
C PRO A 86 8.78 10.17 11.44
N GLU A 87 9.71 10.34 12.39
CA GLU A 87 11.14 10.52 12.11
C GLU A 87 11.85 9.20 11.72
N GLU A 88 11.25 8.05 12.01
CA GLU A 88 11.82 6.71 11.73
C GLU A 88 11.50 6.21 10.31
N TYR A 89 10.65 6.91 9.56
CA TYR A 89 10.35 6.59 8.17
C TYR A 89 10.23 7.84 7.32
N SER A 90 10.32 7.68 6.01
CA SER A 90 10.14 8.79 5.08
C SER A 90 9.28 8.36 3.90
N VAL A 91 8.49 9.31 3.41
CA VAL A 91 7.77 9.21 2.15
C VAL A 91 8.29 10.34 1.27
N GLU A 92 8.88 9.99 0.14
CA GLU A 92 9.44 10.98 -0.77
C GLU A 92 8.34 11.94 -1.28
N ARG A 93 8.67 13.24 -1.40
CA ARG A 93 7.71 14.26 -1.89
C ARG A 93 7.10 13.88 -3.24
N GLU A 94 7.88 13.24 -4.10
CA GLU A 94 7.46 12.80 -5.43
C GLU A 94 6.34 11.75 -5.37
N CYS A 95 6.27 10.94 -4.31
CA CYS A 95 5.18 9.99 -4.09
C CYS A 95 3.87 10.72 -3.81
N MET A 96 3.90 11.78 -2.98
CA MET A 96 2.73 12.61 -2.68
C MET A 96 2.26 13.37 -3.92
N ASP A 97 3.18 13.99 -4.65
CA ASP A 97 2.87 14.73 -5.88
C ASP A 97 2.28 13.79 -6.96
N THR A 98 2.85 12.60 -7.12
CA THR A 98 2.33 11.57 -8.04
C THR A 98 0.94 11.10 -7.63
N THR A 99 0.73 10.88 -6.33
CA THR A 99 -0.58 10.48 -5.79
C THR A 99 -1.65 11.54 -6.08
N ALA A 100 -1.33 12.82 -5.87
CA ALA A 100 -2.24 13.93 -6.21
C ALA A 100 -2.64 13.93 -7.69
N VAL A 101 -1.67 13.75 -8.60
CA VAL A 101 -1.94 13.66 -10.05
C VAL A 101 -2.86 12.49 -10.38
N LEU A 102 -2.61 11.31 -9.81
CA LEU A 102 -3.43 10.12 -10.03
C LEU A 102 -4.87 10.30 -9.52
N LEU A 103 -5.04 10.92 -8.36
CA LEU A 103 -6.37 11.24 -7.79
C LEU A 103 -7.13 12.23 -8.67
N HIS A 104 -6.47 13.28 -9.16
CA HIS A 104 -7.07 14.22 -10.12
C HIS A 104 -7.50 13.53 -11.42
N GLY A 105 -6.73 12.54 -11.86
CA GLY A 105 -7.04 11.74 -13.05
C GLY A 105 -8.08 10.63 -12.83
N HIS A 106 -8.59 10.45 -11.61
CA HIS A 106 -9.45 9.33 -11.23
C HIS A 106 -8.87 7.95 -11.61
N ALA A 107 -7.56 7.78 -11.40
CA ALA A 107 -6.87 6.53 -11.72
C ALA A 107 -7.40 5.33 -10.90
N ASP A 108 -8.03 5.60 -9.75
CA ASP A 108 -8.72 4.62 -8.91
C ASP A 108 -9.80 3.84 -9.67
N LYS A 109 -10.46 4.45 -10.67
CA LYS A 109 -11.50 3.78 -11.49
C LYS A 109 -10.95 2.67 -12.39
N GLY A 110 -9.64 2.67 -12.65
CA GLY A 110 -8.96 1.64 -13.44
C GLY A 110 -8.20 0.62 -12.58
N LEU A 111 -8.19 0.80 -11.26
CA LEU A 111 -7.49 -0.08 -10.35
C LEU A 111 -8.20 -1.44 -10.27
N ILE A 112 -7.45 -2.50 -10.50
CA ILE A 112 -7.91 -3.88 -10.37
C ILE A 112 -7.40 -4.44 -9.05
N ASP A 113 -8.31 -4.81 -8.16
CA ASP A 113 -7.96 -5.54 -6.95
C ASP A 113 -8.07 -7.07 -7.14
N PHE A 114 -7.80 -7.81 -6.07
CA PHE A 114 -7.85 -9.27 -6.12
C PHE A 114 -9.30 -9.79 -6.21
N ASP A 115 -10.29 -9.06 -5.70
CA ASP A 115 -11.69 -9.48 -5.79
C ASP A 115 -12.19 -9.35 -7.24
N ASN A 116 -11.82 -8.27 -7.94
CA ASN A 116 -12.08 -8.11 -9.38
C ASN A 116 -11.43 -9.21 -10.22
N HIS A 117 -10.24 -9.67 -9.83
CA HIS A 117 -9.57 -10.80 -10.49
C HIS A 117 -10.26 -12.13 -10.23
N LEU A 118 -10.84 -12.34 -9.05
CA LEU A 118 -11.60 -13.54 -8.76
C LEU A 118 -12.92 -13.59 -9.54
N ASP A 119 -13.53 -12.43 -9.79
CA ASP A 119 -14.72 -12.31 -10.63
C ASP A 119 -14.40 -12.55 -12.11
N ASP A 120 -13.29 -12.00 -12.60
CA ASP A 120 -12.78 -12.22 -13.96
C ASP A 120 -11.25 -12.36 -13.94
N ILE A 121 -10.79 -13.59 -14.16
CA ILE A 121 -9.36 -13.96 -14.13
C ILE A 121 -8.52 -13.26 -15.20
N SER A 122 -9.14 -12.60 -16.19
CA SER A 122 -8.42 -11.78 -17.16
C SER A 122 -8.00 -10.41 -16.62
N ASN A 123 -8.59 -9.98 -15.50
CA ASN A 123 -8.21 -8.75 -14.81
C ASN A 123 -6.86 -8.92 -14.11
N ASP A 124 -5.87 -8.11 -14.48
CA ASP A 124 -4.51 -8.20 -13.93
C ASP A 124 -4.36 -7.34 -12.66
N TRP A 125 -4.42 -7.99 -11.50
CA TRP A 125 -4.26 -7.36 -10.18
C TRP A 125 -2.85 -6.80 -9.94
N THR A 126 -1.86 -7.08 -10.80
CA THR A 126 -0.54 -6.44 -10.73
C THR A 126 -0.52 -5.02 -11.32
N ASN A 127 -1.63 -4.62 -11.97
CA ASN A 127 -1.88 -3.26 -12.46
C ASN A 127 -0.73 -2.65 -13.30
N PRO A 128 -0.20 -3.35 -14.33
CA PRO A 128 0.96 -2.87 -15.10
C PRO A 128 0.72 -1.54 -15.83
N HIS A 129 -0.54 -1.22 -16.13
CA HIS A 129 -0.92 0.04 -16.76
C HIS A 129 -0.80 1.23 -15.80
N ILE A 130 -1.17 1.05 -14.52
CA ILE A 130 -0.99 2.06 -13.47
C ILE A 130 0.49 2.24 -13.15
N ASN A 131 1.26 1.14 -13.07
CA ASN A 131 2.71 1.21 -12.85
C ASN A 131 3.41 2.07 -13.91
N LYS A 132 3.06 1.89 -15.19
CA LYS A 132 3.58 2.73 -16.29
C LYS A 132 3.17 4.20 -16.16
N ALA A 133 1.96 4.47 -15.70
CA ALA A 133 1.50 5.84 -15.47
C ALA A 133 2.28 6.50 -14.33
N ILE A 134 2.49 5.78 -13.23
CA ILE A 134 3.33 6.21 -12.09
C ILE A 134 4.74 6.55 -12.58
N ASP A 135 5.40 5.64 -13.32
CA ASP A 135 6.75 5.86 -13.83
C ASP A 135 6.85 7.12 -14.70
N SER A 136 5.86 7.32 -15.59
CA SER A 136 5.79 8.51 -16.45
C SER A 136 5.61 9.79 -15.65
N ILE A 137 4.74 9.80 -14.63
CA ILE A 137 4.48 10.98 -13.78
C ILE A 137 5.73 11.30 -12.95
N LEU A 138 6.36 10.30 -12.34
CA LEU A 138 7.60 10.47 -11.59
C LEU A 138 8.71 11.06 -12.45
N GLN A 139 8.87 10.57 -13.69
CA GLN A 139 9.86 11.11 -14.61
C GLN A 139 9.57 12.59 -14.95
N GLN A 140 8.30 12.95 -15.19
CA GLN A 140 7.92 14.33 -15.44
C GLN A 140 8.20 15.24 -14.23
N ILE A 141 7.83 14.83 -13.03
CA ILE A 141 8.09 15.58 -11.79
C ILE A 141 9.59 15.81 -11.59
N ARG A 142 10.41 14.78 -11.80
CA ARG A 142 11.87 14.86 -11.68
C ARG A 142 12.50 15.82 -12.68
N ASN A 143 11.96 15.89 -13.89
CA ASN A 143 12.45 16.80 -14.93
C ASN A 143 12.09 18.28 -14.70
N LEU A 144 11.09 18.56 -13.84
CA LEU A 144 10.66 19.92 -13.50
C LEU A 144 11.49 20.54 -12.36
N LYS A 145 12.31 19.75 -11.67
CA LYS A 145 13.22 20.17 -10.60
C LYS A 145 14.62 20.39 -11.14
#